data_AF-A0A9P6GEJ3-F1
#
_entry.id   AF-A0A9P6GEJ3-F1
#
_cell.length_a   1.000
_cell.length_b   1.000
_cell.length_c   1.000
_cell.angle_alpha   90.00
_cell.angle_beta   90.00
_cell.angle_gamma   90.00
#
_symmetry.space_group_name_H-M   'P 1'
#
loop_
_entity.id
_entity.type
_entity.pdbx_description
1 polymer ?
#
loop_
_entity_poly.entity_id
_entity_poly.type
_entity_poly.pdbx_seq_one_letter_code
_entity_poly.pdbx_strand_id
1 'polypeptide(L)'
;MSKVLKELHDNIIKTKSWKKFFQLQTPGGCIFPSKTGKNDAALQLRYDAGEVVNGKKKVNLQVNSQAKSAALKEYISNKKGTHANVASAEIDINTPEDKQEEAVQNMFKSVTTQYKSKIG
;
A
#
# COMPACT_ATOMS: atom_id res chain seq x y z
N MET A 1 -9.19 -3.62 -12.31
CA MET A 1 -8.22 -3.10 -11.32
C MET A 1 -7.18 -2.30 -12.11
N SER A 2 -6.66 -1.17 -11.61
CA SER A 2 -5.62 -0.45 -12.36
C SER A 2 -4.39 -1.33 -12.54
N LYS A 3 -3.69 -1.21 -13.68
CA LYS A 3 -2.49 -2.02 -13.97
C LYS A 3 -1.43 -1.86 -12.87
N VAL A 4 -1.22 -0.61 -12.43
CA VAL A 4 -0.25 -0.26 -11.39
C VAL A 4 -0.58 -0.92 -10.04
N LEU A 5 -1.85 -0.87 -9.61
CA LEU A 5 -2.26 -1.49 -8.35
C LEU A 5 -2.14 -3.01 -8.40
N LYS A 6 -2.51 -3.61 -9.54
CA LYS A 6 -2.38 -5.05 -9.76
C LYS A 6 -0.91 -5.48 -9.69
N GLU A 7 -0.02 -4.79 -10.39
CA GLU A 7 1.43 -5.08 -10.37
C GLU A 7 2.01 -4.96 -8.96
N LEU A 8 1.57 -3.98 -8.16
CA LEU A 8 1.97 -3.84 -6.77
C LEU A 8 1.54 -5.07 -5.93
N HIS A 9 0.26 -5.47 -6.00
CA HIS A 9 -0.27 -6.61 -5.26
C HIS A 9 0.39 -7.92 -5.69
N ASP A 10 0.52 -8.15 -7.00
CA ASP A 10 1.17 -9.33 -7.56
C ASP A 10 2.62 -9.46 -7.08
N ASN A 11 3.36 -8.35 -7.03
CA ASN A 11 4.74 -8.34 -6.52
C ASN A 11 4.80 -8.68 -5.02
N ILE A 12 3.86 -8.18 -4.22
CA ILE A 12 3.81 -8.49 -2.78
C ILE A 12 3.59 -9.99 -2.55
N ILE A 13 2.68 -10.61 -3.30
CA ILE A 13 2.40 -12.05 -3.21
C ILE A 13 3.58 -12.87 -3.73
N LYS A 14 4.06 -12.60 -4.95
CA LYS A 14 5.15 -13.36 -5.59
C LYS A 14 6.44 -13.34 -4.77
N THR A 15 6.78 -12.21 -4.15
CA THR A 15 8.00 -12.07 -3.35
C THR A 15 7.81 -12.47 -1.89
N LYS A 16 6.61 -12.91 -1.49
CA LYS A 16 6.22 -13.13 -0.08
C LYS A 16 6.48 -11.91 0.81
N SER A 17 6.48 -10.71 0.22
CA SER A 17 6.64 -9.45 0.97
C SER A 17 5.43 -9.15 1.85
N TRP A 18 4.34 -9.93 1.74
CA TRP A 18 3.20 -9.87 2.66
C TRP A 18 3.65 -10.03 4.12
N LYS A 19 4.76 -10.73 4.41
CA LYS A 19 5.27 -10.94 5.79
C LYS A 19 5.54 -9.60 6.47
N LYS A 20 5.97 -8.60 5.71
CA LYS A 20 6.31 -7.26 6.19
C LYS A 20 5.10 -6.50 6.75
N PHE A 21 3.88 -6.87 6.33
CA PHE A 21 2.65 -6.26 6.84
C PHE A 21 2.35 -6.66 8.29
N PHE A 22 2.99 -7.71 8.82
CA PHE A 22 2.81 -8.15 10.21
C PHE A 22 3.97 -7.74 11.13
N GLN A 23 5.09 -7.29 10.55
CA GLN A 23 6.23 -6.77 11.31
C GLN A 23 5.90 -5.44 12.01
N LEU A 24 6.47 -5.24 13.20
CA LEU A 24 6.45 -3.94 13.86
C LEU A 24 7.30 -2.96 13.05
N GLN A 25 6.68 -1.85 12.66
CA GLN A 25 7.32 -0.76 11.93
C GLN A 25 6.95 0.56 12.60
N THR A 26 7.84 1.54 12.52
CA THR A 26 7.53 2.90 12.95
C THR A 26 6.36 3.44 12.11
N PRO A 27 5.35 4.11 12.72
CA PRO A 27 4.33 4.81 11.96
C PRO A 27 4.95 5.79 10.94
N GLY A 28 4.45 5.78 9.71
CA GLY A 28 5.03 6.47 8.56
C GLY A 28 6.16 5.70 7.85
N GLY A 29 6.56 4.53 8.36
CA GLY A 29 7.55 3.65 7.75
C GLY A 29 7.01 2.98 6.48
N CYS A 30 7.86 2.84 5.46
CA CYS A 30 7.49 2.14 4.22
C CYS A 30 7.51 0.62 4.46
N ILE A 31 6.39 -0.05 4.22
CA ILE A 31 6.26 -1.51 4.23
C ILE A 31 6.76 -2.09 2.90
N PHE A 32 6.28 -1.52 1.79
CA PHE A 32 6.59 -1.99 0.45
C PHE A 32 6.32 -0.88 -0.60
N PRO A 33 7.14 -0.76 -1.66
CA PRO A 33 8.37 -1.50 -1.92
C PRO A 33 9.55 -1.03 -1.05
N SER A 34 10.64 -1.80 -1.02
CA SER A 34 11.88 -1.33 -0.40
C SER A 34 12.32 -0.02 -1.05
N LYS A 35 12.67 0.98 -0.24
CA LYS A 35 13.07 2.33 -0.67
C LYS A 35 14.32 2.27 -1.54
N THR A 36 14.13 2.15 -2.85
CA THR A 36 15.19 2.26 -3.86
C THR A 36 14.64 3.10 -5.01
N GLY A 37 15.46 3.96 -5.60
CA GLY A 37 15.01 4.84 -6.68
C GLY A 37 14.42 4.09 -7.89
N LYS A 38 14.85 2.85 -8.12
CA LYS A 38 14.27 1.96 -9.15
C LYS A 38 12.83 1.54 -8.82
N ASN A 39 12.53 1.22 -7.56
CA ASN A 39 11.21 0.74 -7.15
C ASN A 39 10.19 1.89 -7.09
N ASP A 40 10.60 3.06 -6.61
CA ASP A 40 9.71 4.20 -6.44
C ASP A 40 9.13 4.69 -7.77
N ALA A 41 9.96 4.69 -8.82
CA ALA A 41 9.57 5.07 -10.18
C ALA A 41 8.83 3.94 -10.94
N ALA A 42 9.14 2.68 -10.64
CA ALA A 42 8.54 1.54 -11.32
C ALA A 42 7.11 1.24 -10.84
N LEU A 43 6.88 1.29 -9.52
CA LEU A 43 5.62 0.86 -8.94
C LEU A 43 4.60 1.99 -8.72
N GLN A 44 5.04 3.26 -8.69
CA GLN A 44 4.22 4.48 -8.56
C GLN A 44 3.32 4.57 -7.31
N LEU A 45 3.17 3.49 -6.56
CA LEU A 45 2.41 3.33 -5.34
C LEU A 45 3.30 2.68 -4.28
N ARG A 46 3.00 2.97 -3.01
CA ARG A 46 3.64 2.32 -1.86
C ARG A 46 2.65 2.07 -0.73
N TYR A 47 2.95 1.10 0.11
CA TYR A 47 2.27 0.87 1.38
C TYR A 47 3.14 1.35 2.53
N ASP A 48 2.57 2.20 3.36
CA ASP A 48 3.21 2.71 4.57
C ASP A 48 2.46 2.19 5.81
N ALA A 49 3.21 1.89 6.86
CA ALA A 49 2.70 1.56 8.17
C ALA A 49 2.12 2.80 8.83
N GLY A 50 0.93 2.68 9.41
CA GLY A 50 0.37 3.64 10.35
C GLY A 50 0.54 3.16 11.78
N GLU A 51 -0.20 3.81 12.68
CA GLU A 51 -0.22 3.43 14.09
C GLU A 51 -0.81 2.03 14.30
N VAL A 52 -0.33 1.39 15.36
CA VAL A 52 -0.89 0.13 15.87
C VAL A 52 -1.75 0.47 17.08
N VAL A 53 -3.04 0.18 17.00
CA VAL A 53 -4.00 0.38 18.09
C VAL A 53 -4.71 -0.94 18.33
N ASN A 54 -4.70 -1.43 19.56
CA ASN A 54 -5.35 -2.70 19.95
C ASN A 54 -4.97 -3.90 19.05
N GLY A 55 -3.68 -4.04 18.72
CA GLY A 55 -3.19 -5.12 17.85
C GLY A 55 -3.50 -4.94 16.36
N LYS A 56 -4.23 -3.90 15.97
CA LYS A 56 -4.52 -3.59 14.57
C LYS A 56 -3.59 -2.50 14.07
N LYS A 57 -2.78 -2.82 13.06
CA LYS A 57 -1.94 -1.86 12.36
C LYS A 57 -2.71 -1.23 11.21
N LYS A 58 -2.76 0.09 11.18
CA LYS A 58 -3.23 0.82 10.00
C LYS A 58 -2.18 0.69 8.88
N VAL A 59 -2.65 0.49 7.66
CA VAL A 59 -1.82 0.37 6.45
C VAL A 59 -2.36 1.34 5.42
N ASN A 60 -1.51 2.24 4.93
CA ASN A 60 -1.90 3.29 4.01
C ASN A 60 -1.30 3.02 2.63
N LEU A 61 -2.14 2.96 1.60
CA LEU A 61 -1.71 3.00 0.21
C LEU A 61 -1.49 4.46 -0.18
N GLN A 62 -0.27 4.80 -0.56
CA GLN A 62 0.12 6.13 -1.01
C GLN A 62 0.48 6.13 -2.48
N VAL A 63 0.21 7.27 -3.12
CA VAL A 63 0.73 7.58 -4.44
C VAL A 63 2.10 8.25 -4.30
N ASN A 64 3.08 7.78 -5.06
CA ASN A 64 4.44 8.33 -5.07
C ASN A 64 4.47 9.66 -5.85
N SER A 65 5.31 10.61 -5.42
CA SER A 65 5.54 11.88 -6.13
C SER A 65 6.01 11.67 -7.58
N GLN A 66 6.71 10.55 -7.84
CA GLN A 66 7.23 10.18 -9.15
C GLN A 66 6.21 9.40 -10.02
N ALA A 67 4.92 9.38 -9.64
CA ALA A 67 3.90 8.72 -10.44
C ALA A 67 3.88 9.25 -11.88
N LYS A 68 3.78 8.35 -12.84
CA LYS A 68 3.79 8.64 -14.28
C LYS A 68 2.39 8.66 -14.88
N SER A 69 1.45 7.90 -14.30
CA SER A 69 0.04 7.87 -14.71
C SER A 69 -0.63 9.23 -14.55
N ALA A 70 -1.37 9.68 -15.58
CA ALA A 70 -2.09 10.96 -15.56
C ALA A 70 -3.07 11.06 -14.38
N ALA A 71 -3.88 10.03 -14.15
CA ALA A 71 -4.84 10.00 -13.04
C ALA A 71 -4.18 10.08 -11.66
N LEU A 72 -3.01 9.44 -11.50
CA LEU A 72 -2.25 9.50 -10.24
C LEU A 72 -1.60 10.87 -10.03
N LYS A 73 -1.07 11.48 -11.10
CA LYS A 73 -0.53 12.85 -11.05
C LYS A 73 -1.61 13.85 -10.69
N GLU A 74 -2.77 13.77 -11.33
CA GLU A 74 -3.91 14.63 -11.04
C GLU A 74 -4.34 14.50 -9.57
N TYR A 75 -4.44 13.27 -9.06
CA TYR A 75 -4.75 13.03 -7.66
C TYR A 75 -3.77 13.69 -6.69
N ILE A 76 -2.46 13.60 -6.95
CA ILE A 76 -1.44 14.25 -6.11
C ILE A 76 -1.54 15.78 -6.23
N SER A 77 -1.63 16.32 -7.45
CA SER A 77 -1.73 17.76 -7.70
C SER A 77 -2.91 18.39 -6.96
N ASN A 78 -4.06 17.71 -6.96
CA ASN A 78 -5.26 18.15 -6.24
C ASN A 78 -5.10 18.15 -4.71
N LYS A 79 -4.13 17.41 -4.18
CA LYS A 79 -3.85 17.32 -2.74
C LYS A 79 -2.75 18.28 -2.27
N LYS A 80 -2.18 19.10 -3.16
CA LYS A 80 -1.15 20.12 -2.85
C LYS A 80 0.05 19.57 -2.05
N GLY A 81 0.41 18.30 -2.26
CA GLY A 81 1.49 17.62 -1.53
C GLY A 81 2.43 16.84 -2.46
N THR A 82 3.51 16.30 -1.90
CA THR A 82 4.43 15.40 -2.63
C THR A 82 3.92 13.96 -2.67
N HIS A 83 3.19 13.54 -1.65
CA HIS A 83 2.57 12.21 -1.55
C HIS A 83 1.13 12.34 -1.10
N ALA A 84 0.28 11.40 -1.52
CA ALA A 84 -1.13 11.40 -1.14
C ALA A 84 -1.62 10.00 -0.78
N ASN A 85 -2.26 9.85 0.38
CA ASN A 85 -2.96 8.64 0.79
C ASN A 85 -4.19 8.45 -0.10
N VAL A 86 -4.21 7.37 -0.88
CA VAL A 86 -5.36 7.02 -1.74
C VAL A 86 -6.26 6.00 -1.07
N ALA A 87 -5.75 5.09 -0.25
CA ALA A 87 -6.58 4.13 0.48
C ALA A 87 -5.92 3.77 1.81
N SER A 88 -6.72 3.25 2.73
CA SER A 88 -6.22 2.71 4.00
C SER A 88 -7.00 1.49 4.44
N ALA A 89 -6.34 0.57 5.10
CA ALA A 89 -6.96 -0.60 5.72
C ALA A 89 -6.28 -0.91 7.05
N GLU A 90 -6.82 -1.88 7.77
CA GLU A 90 -6.25 -2.38 9.02
C GLU A 90 -5.86 -3.84 8.84
N ILE A 91 -4.79 -4.24 9.51
CA ILE A 91 -4.35 -5.62 9.57
C ILE A 91 -4.04 -5.99 11.01
N ASP A 92 -4.49 -7.17 11.44
CA ASP A 92 -4.17 -7.69 12.77
C ASP A 92 -2.74 -8.24 12.77
N ILE A 93 -1.86 -7.63 13.55
CA ILE A 93 -0.45 -8.03 13.61
C ILE A 93 -0.26 -9.40 14.27
N ASN A 94 -1.25 -9.86 15.04
CA ASN A 94 -1.23 -11.16 15.71
C ASN A 94 -1.77 -12.29 14.81
N THR A 95 -2.02 -12.01 13.52
CA THR A 95 -2.49 -13.03 12.58
C THR A 95 -1.47 -14.17 12.49
N PRO A 96 -1.90 -15.43 12.72
CA PRO A 96 -1.02 -16.61 12.59
C PRO A 96 -0.38 -16.70 11.21
N GLU A 97 0.88 -17.16 11.12
CA GLU A 97 1.67 -17.14 9.88
C GLU A 97 1.00 -17.87 8.70
N ASP A 98 0.27 -18.95 8.97
CA ASP A 98 -0.51 -19.71 8.00
C ASP A 98 -1.70 -18.93 7.40
N LYS A 99 -2.15 -17.87 8.08
CA LYS A 99 -3.28 -17.00 7.66
C LYS A 99 -2.85 -15.62 7.17
N GLN A 100 -1.57 -15.29 7.28
CA GLN A 100 -1.06 -13.95 6.97
C GLN A 100 -1.25 -13.55 5.51
N GLU A 101 -1.02 -14.48 4.58
CA GLU A 101 -1.22 -14.22 3.15
C GLU A 101 -2.70 -13.93 2.83
N GLU A 102 -3.61 -14.74 3.36
CA GLU A 102 -5.05 -14.56 3.16
C GLU A 102 -5.54 -13.22 3.73
N ALA A 103 -5.08 -12.86 4.94
CA ALA A 103 -5.40 -11.58 5.57
C ALA A 103 -4.97 -10.39 4.70
N VAL A 104 -3.77 -10.44 4.11
CA VAL A 104 -3.28 -9.40 3.18
C VAL A 104 -4.10 -9.37 1.88
N GLN A 105 -4.47 -10.52 1.33
CA GLN A 105 -5.33 -10.57 0.14
C GLN A 105 -6.73 -10.00 0.41
N ASN A 106 -7.30 -10.24 1.59
CA ASN A 106 -8.57 -9.64 2.00
C ASN A 106 -8.44 -8.12 2.18
N MET A 107 -7.34 -7.65 2.77
CA MET A 107 -7.00 -6.22 2.83
C MET A 107 -6.92 -5.60 1.42
N PHE A 108 -6.32 -6.28 0.45
CA PHE A 108 -6.23 -5.81 -0.94
C PHE A 108 -7.59 -5.59 -1.60
N LYS A 109 -8.60 -6.39 -1.28
CA LYS A 109 -9.97 -6.19 -1.78
C LYS A 109 -10.53 -4.84 -1.33
N SER A 110 -10.40 -4.53 -0.03
CA SER A 110 -10.85 -3.24 0.54
C SER A 110 -10.09 -2.06 -0.06
N VAL A 111 -8.76 -2.16 -0.12
CA VAL A 111 -7.90 -1.13 -0.72
C VAL A 111 -8.25 -0.88 -2.19
N THR A 112 -8.55 -1.94 -2.95
CA THR A 112 -8.93 -1.83 -4.37
C THR A 112 -10.23 -1.09 -4.55
N THR A 113 -11.23 -1.33 -3.70
CA THR A 113 -12.52 -0.62 -3.75
C THR A 113 -12.32 0.87 -3.50
N GLN A 114 -11.58 1.24 -2.45
CA GLN A 114 -11.28 2.64 -2.12
C GLN A 114 -10.42 3.32 -3.20
N TYR A 115 -9.46 2.61 -3.78
CA TYR A 115 -8.63 3.14 -4.85
C TYR A 115 -9.49 3.48 -6.08
N LYS A 116 -10.40 2.58 -6.47
CA LYS A 116 -11.28 2.78 -7.63
C LYS A 116 -12.20 3.99 -7.43
N SER A 117 -12.75 4.21 -6.24
CA SER A 117 -13.65 5.36 -6.02
C SER A 117 -12.96 6.72 -6.04
N LYS A 118 -11.61 6.76 -6.02
CA LYS A 118 -10.83 8.00 -5.97
C LYS A 118 -9.99 8.27 -7.22
N ILE A 119 -9.55 7.21 -7.90
CA ILE A 119 -8.67 7.28 -9.07
C ILE A 119 -9.37 6.80 -10.34
N GLY A 120 -10.38 5.92 -10.20
CA GLY A 120 -11.06 5.27 -11.31
C GLY A 120 -12.27 6.05 -11.79
#